data_AF-A0A7J3EEK1-F1
#
_entry.id   AF-A0A7J3EEK1-F1
#
_cell.length_a   1.000
_cell.length_b   1.000
_cell.length_c   1.000
_cell.angle_alpha   90.00
_cell.angle_beta   90.00
_cell.angle_gamma   90.00
#
_symmetry.space_group_name_H-M   'P 1'
#
loop_
_entity.id
_entity.type
_entity.pdbx_description
1 polymer ?
#
loop_
_entity_poly.entity_id
_entity_poly.type
_entity_poly.pdbx_seq_one_letter_code
_entity_poly.pdbx_strand_id
1 'polypeptide(L)'
;MEIRKIDFRLGSQSLALEVPPFYLNFEKRSFSSIMTRGGSQFKCRRALFYVYISRENQLSKLLLIKALHPSLYIPRSLKVNEEIGREEVNEFIDSVKYIENKWKYIDSGLWRRNFNGCGVYMVLIIGENRWTVRPIVSKEGLEGYGVEIPVDAKRDEGFLEELTEDEKKGLEVHKHVQNRHFHFTVFGIERFIELVKEWDYYFANKEVWKQSVRITHLE
;
A
#
# COMPACT_ATOMS: atom_id res chain seq x y z
N MET A 1 17.20 3.51 -20.07
CA MET A 1 15.94 4.22 -19.75
C MET A 1 15.68 3.99 -18.27
N GLU A 2 15.81 5.03 -17.46
CA GLU A 2 15.94 4.93 -16.01
C GLU A 2 14.58 4.68 -15.35
N ILE A 3 14.44 3.57 -14.63
CA ILE A 3 13.27 3.28 -13.79
C ILE A 3 13.39 4.18 -12.56
N ARG A 4 12.41 5.06 -12.33
CA ARG A 4 12.44 5.93 -11.16
C ARG A 4 12.01 5.14 -9.93
N LYS A 5 12.93 4.89 -8.99
CA LYS A 5 12.59 4.34 -7.67
C LYS A 5 11.90 5.40 -6.82
N ILE A 6 10.78 5.04 -6.19
CA ILE A 6 9.99 5.91 -5.33
C ILE A 6 9.69 5.17 -4.04
N ASP A 7 10.16 5.74 -2.94
CA ASP A 7 9.96 5.15 -1.62
C ASP A 7 8.87 5.92 -0.86
N PHE A 8 7.99 5.15 -0.21
CA PHE A 8 7.10 5.61 0.83
C PHE A 8 7.45 4.88 2.12
N ARG A 9 7.92 5.62 3.13
CA ARG A 9 8.48 5.06 4.35
C ARG A 9 7.83 5.72 5.56
N LEU A 10 7.21 4.91 6.41
CA LEU A 10 6.71 5.29 7.73
C LEU A 10 7.51 4.55 8.80
N GLY A 11 8.42 5.26 9.45
CA GLY A 11 9.35 4.77 10.45
C GLY A 11 10.81 4.76 10.00
N SER A 12 11.71 4.68 10.97
CA SER A 12 13.17 4.66 10.80
C SER A 12 13.75 3.25 11.01
N GLN A 13 13.19 2.48 11.93
CA GLN A 13 13.71 1.18 12.36
C GLN A 13 12.70 0.04 12.10
N SER A 14 13.19 -1.21 12.10
CA SER A 14 12.39 -2.43 11.92
C SER A 14 11.41 -2.38 10.74
N LEU A 15 11.90 -1.83 9.62
CA LEU A 15 11.11 -1.67 8.40
C LEU A 15 10.91 -3.01 7.71
N ALA A 16 9.67 -3.28 7.33
CA ALA A 16 9.33 -4.34 6.41
C ALA A 16 8.69 -3.75 5.15
N LEU A 17 8.91 -4.44 4.04
CA LEU A 17 8.17 -4.19 2.82
C LEU A 17 6.76 -4.76 2.98
N GLU A 18 5.75 -3.90 2.95
CA GLU A 18 4.36 -4.30 3.28
C GLU A 18 3.58 -4.90 2.11
N VAL A 19 3.96 -4.50 0.90
CA VAL A 19 3.47 -5.07 -0.35
C VAL A 19 4.66 -5.44 -1.23
N PRO A 20 4.52 -6.45 -2.09
CA PRO A 20 5.43 -6.63 -3.21
C PRO A 20 5.64 -5.30 -3.94
N PRO A 21 6.88 -4.92 -4.31
CA PRO A 21 7.09 -3.66 -5.01
C PRO A 21 6.32 -3.70 -6.33
N PHE A 22 5.63 -2.62 -6.63
CA PHE A 22 4.76 -2.55 -7.79
C PHE A 22 5.29 -1.53 -8.80
N TYR A 23 5.18 -1.88 -10.08
CA TYR A 23 5.39 -0.91 -11.14
C TYR A 23 4.08 -0.20 -11.43
N LEU A 24 4.14 1.11 -11.52
CA LEU A 24 3.05 1.88 -12.08
C LEU A 24 3.38 2.28 -13.52
N ASN A 25 2.51 1.89 -14.46
CA ASN A 25 2.52 2.44 -15.81
C ASN A 25 1.55 3.62 -15.90
N PHE A 26 2.09 4.84 -15.83
CA PHE A 26 1.30 6.08 -15.88
C PHE A 26 0.45 6.23 -17.16
N GLU A 27 0.78 5.55 -18.25
CA GLU A 27 -0.04 5.59 -19.46
C GLU A 27 -1.30 4.73 -19.36
N LYS A 28 -1.23 3.59 -18.65
CA LYS A 28 -2.28 2.57 -18.67
C LYS A 28 -3.11 2.47 -17.39
N ARG A 29 -2.75 3.19 -16.32
CA ARG A 29 -3.31 3.01 -14.96
C ARG A 29 -3.08 1.59 -14.39
N SER A 30 -2.36 0.72 -15.10
CA SER A 30 -2.10 -0.64 -14.65
C SER A 30 -0.87 -0.72 -13.75
N PHE A 31 -1.04 -1.48 -12.67
CA PHE A 31 0.07 -2.01 -11.90
C PHE A 31 0.62 -3.24 -12.64
N SER A 32 1.94 -3.43 -12.63
CA SER A 32 2.54 -4.70 -13.04
C SER A 32 3.53 -5.14 -11.97
N SER A 33 3.46 -6.40 -11.53
CA SER A 33 4.40 -6.95 -10.54
C SER A 33 5.80 -7.11 -11.14
N ILE A 34 6.85 -7.14 -10.29
CA ILE A 34 8.25 -7.28 -10.73
C ILE A 34 8.53 -8.59 -11.48
N MET A 35 7.78 -9.66 -11.18
CA MET A 35 8.16 -11.01 -11.57
C MET A 35 7.83 -11.39 -13.03
N THR A 36 7.11 -10.55 -13.78
CA THR A 36 6.58 -10.91 -15.11
C THR A 36 7.36 -10.35 -16.31
N ARG A 37 8.63 -9.90 -16.17
CA ARG A 37 9.36 -9.33 -17.33
C ARG A 37 10.79 -9.83 -17.53
N GLY A 38 10.90 -10.99 -18.19
CA GLY A 38 11.79 -11.12 -19.34
C GLY A 38 11.01 -10.69 -20.59
N GLY A 39 11.25 -9.47 -21.10
CA GLY A 39 10.47 -8.94 -22.21
C GLY A 39 10.71 -7.47 -22.46
N SER A 40 11.66 -7.21 -23.34
CA SER A 40 12.17 -5.91 -23.79
C SER A 40 11.21 -5.18 -24.73
N GLN A 41 9.98 -4.86 -24.33
CA GLN A 41 9.10 -3.96 -25.09
C GLN A 41 8.29 -3.04 -24.15
N PHE A 42 7.83 -1.89 -24.64
CA PHE A 42 7.18 -0.75 -23.97
C PHE A 42 8.11 0.33 -23.36
N LYS A 43 8.34 1.38 -24.18
CA LYS A 43 9.08 2.64 -23.95
C LYS A 43 8.30 3.69 -23.12
N CYS A 44 7.75 3.35 -21.96
CA CYS A 44 6.99 4.32 -21.12
C CYS A 44 7.71 4.59 -19.79
N ARG A 45 7.59 5.81 -19.24
CA ARG A 45 8.19 6.23 -17.95
C ARG A 45 7.64 5.37 -16.80
N ARG A 46 8.36 4.34 -16.39
CA ARG A 46 7.98 3.44 -15.29
C ARG A 46 8.52 3.98 -13.97
N ALA A 47 7.67 4.03 -12.94
CA ALA A 47 8.11 4.22 -11.56
C ALA A 47 7.92 2.93 -10.77
N LEU A 48 8.91 2.60 -9.95
CA LEU A 48 8.87 1.46 -9.06
C LEU A 48 8.68 1.95 -7.64
N PHE A 49 7.60 1.51 -7.01
CA PHE A 49 7.23 1.96 -5.68
C PHE A 49 7.57 0.92 -4.63
N TYR A 50 8.15 1.39 -3.53
CA TYR A 50 8.42 0.60 -2.35
C TYR A 50 7.69 1.21 -1.15
N VAL A 51 6.92 0.40 -0.45
CA VAL A 51 6.17 0.81 0.75
C VAL A 51 6.80 0.11 1.95
N TYR A 52 7.46 0.90 2.79
CA TYR A 52 8.10 0.45 4.02
C TYR A 52 7.33 0.96 5.23
N ILE A 53 6.94 0.07 6.13
CA ILE A 53 6.41 0.46 7.44
C ILE A 53 7.21 -0.23 8.54
N SER A 54 7.36 0.44 9.67
CA SER A 54 8.00 -0.12 10.86
C SER A 54 7.06 -1.11 11.56
N ARG A 55 7.43 -2.38 11.73
CA ARG A 55 6.54 -3.43 12.26
C ARG A 55 6.49 -3.57 13.77
N GLU A 56 7.41 -2.94 14.49
CA GLU A 56 7.37 -2.89 15.96
C GLU A 56 6.44 -1.78 16.42
N ASN A 57 5.85 -1.92 17.60
CA ASN A 57 5.05 -0.88 18.25
C ASN A 57 3.99 -0.25 17.31
N GLN A 58 3.32 -1.11 16.53
CA GLN A 58 2.43 -0.72 15.44
C GLN A 58 1.26 0.12 15.96
N LEU A 59 0.62 -0.30 17.05
CA LEU A 59 -0.54 0.43 17.58
C LEU A 59 -0.12 1.75 18.21
N SER A 60 1.01 1.79 18.90
CA SER A 60 1.60 3.02 19.44
C SER A 60 1.90 4.01 18.31
N LYS A 61 2.53 3.55 17.23
CA LYS A 61 2.81 4.35 16.03
C LYS A 61 1.53 4.84 15.35
N LEU A 62 0.47 4.03 15.32
CA LEU A 62 -0.83 4.45 14.81
C LEU A 62 -1.41 5.60 15.62
N LEU A 63 -1.29 5.54 16.96
CA LEU A 63 -1.71 6.64 17.84
C LEU A 63 -0.87 7.90 17.62
N LEU A 64 0.42 7.77 17.31
CA LEU A 64 1.26 8.91 16.92
C LEU A 64 0.79 9.56 15.61
N ILE A 65 0.43 8.76 14.59
CA ILE A 65 -0.17 9.29 13.35
C ILE A 65 -1.48 10.03 13.67
N LYS A 66 -2.34 9.47 14.54
CA LYS A 66 -3.58 10.13 14.97
C LYS A 66 -3.34 11.44 15.72
N ALA A 67 -2.28 11.51 16.53
CA ALA A 67 -1.91 12.73 17.22
C ALA A 67 -1.45 13.83 16.24
N LEU A 68 -0.73 13.45 15.18
CA LEU A 68 -0.34 14.36 14.10
C LEU A 68 -1.50 14.75 13.20
N HIS A 69 -2.45 13.82 12.96
CA HIS A 69 -3.60 14.01 12.09
C HIS A 69 -4.90 13.64 12.81
N PRO A 70 -5.52 14.60 13.52
CA PRO A 70 -6.72 14.34 14.32
C PRO A 70 -7.94 13.87 13.52
N SER A 71 -7.96 14.03 12.20
CA SER A 71 -9.03 13.54 11.33
C SER A 71 -8.99 12.03 11.10
N LEU A 72 -7.86 11.35 11.36
CA LEU A 72 -7.75 9.91 11.21
C LEU A 72 -8.74 9.18 12.11
N TYR A 73 -9.65 8.38 11.56
CA TYR A 73 -10.52 7.54 12.39
C TYR A 73 -9.77 6.30 12.88
N ILE A 74 -9.83 6.04 14.19
CA ILE A 74 -9.28 4.84 14.82
C ILE A 74 -10.42 4.13 15.56
N PRO A 75 -10.71 2.85 15.27
CA PRO A 75 -11.71 2.09 16.01
C PRO A 75 -11.39 2.04 17.51
N ARG A 76 -12.40 2.28 18.35
CA ARG A 76 -12.25 2.32 19.83
C ARG A 76 -11.86 0.98 20.45
N SER A 77 -11.94 -0.11 19.70
CA SER A 77 -11.61 -1.47 20.15
C SER A 77 -10.11 -1.74 20.27
N LEU A 78 -9.25 -0.85 19.78
CA LEU A 78 -7.80 -1.04 19.83
C LEU A 78 -7.26 -0.89 21.25
N LYS A 79 -6.77 -1.99 21.81
CA LYS A 79 -6.02 -2.01 23.07
C LYS A 79 -4.53 -1.91 22.75
N VAL A 80 -3.88 -0.88 23.29
CA VAL A 80 -2.43 -0.69 23.13
C VAL A 80 -1.73 -1.23 24.37
N ASN A 81 -1.05 -2.36 24.20
CA ASN A 81 -0.22 -3.00 25.23
C ASN A 81 1.25 -3.01 24.76
N GLU A 82 1.72 -1.90 24.20
CA GLU A 82 3.06 -1.74 23.64
C GLU A 82 3.78 -0.63 24.41
N GLU A 83 5.06 -0.84 24.70
CA GLU A 83 5.92 0.19 25.29
C GLU A 83 6.84 0.74 24.21
N ILE A 84 6.69 2.04 23.91
CA ILE A 84 7.51 2.73 22.92
C ILE A 84 8.45 3.72 23.60
N GLY A 85 9.75 3.61 23.30
CA GLY A 85 10.76 4.50 23.83
C GLY A 85 10.65 5.93 23.27
N ARG A 86 11.08 6.93 24.04
CA ARG A 86 11.04 8.35 23.61
C ARG A 86 11.80 8.61 22.31
N GLU A 87 12.94 7.94 22.12
CA GLU A 87 13.74 8.03 20.90
C GLU A 87 12.95 7.51 19.69
N GLU A 88 12.38 6.30 19.80
CA GLU A 88 11.55 5.69 18.74
C GLU A 88 10.32 6.54 18.41
N VAL A 89 9.68 7.17 19.40
CA VAL A 89 8.59 8.13 19.19
C VAL A 89 9.04 9.30 18.32
N ASN A 90 10.15 9.94 18.68
CA ASN A 90 10.66 11.10 17.95
C ASN A 90 11.06 10.73 16.52
N GLU A 91 11.81 9.64 16.35
CA GLU A 91 12.22 9.17 15.03
C GLU A 91 11.01 8.82 14.14
N PHE A 92 9.97 8.21 14.72
CA PHE A 92 8.77 7.90 13.98
C PHE A 92 8.04 9.18 13.54
N ILE A 93 7.85 10.15 14.44
CA ILE A 93 7.24 11.45 14.12
C ILE A 93 8.03 12.16 13.01
N ASP A 94 9.35 12.18 13.10
CA ASP A 94 10.22 12.80 12.10
C ASP A 94 10.12 12.10 10.75
N SER A 95 9.96 10.76 10.74
CA SER A 95 9.74 10.01 9.51
C SER A 95 8.40 10.36 8.83
N VAL A 96 7.33 10.60 9.61
CA VAL A 96 6.02 11.03 9.09
C VAL A 96 6.15 12.42 8.47
N LYS A 97 6.74 13.38 9.22
CA LYS A 97 6.96 14.75 8.70
C LYS A 97 7.85 14.75 7.45
N TYR A 98 8.87 13.90 7.43
CA TYR A 98 9.76 13.77 6.29
C TYR A 98 9.03 13.26 5.04
N ILE A 99 8.17 12.23 5.18
CA ILE A 99 7.41 11.74 4.03
C ILE A 99 6.40 12.79 3.54
N GLU A 100 5.85 13.60 4.45
CA GLU A 100 4.88 14.65 4.12
C GLU A 100 5.44 15.81 3.31
N ASN A 101 6.74 16.07 3.42
CA ASN A 101 7.44 16.99 2.53
C ASN A 101 7.44 16.53 1.06
N LYS A 102 7.22 15.23 0.82
CA LYS A 102 7.21 14.61 -0.53
C LYS A 102 5.82 14.15 -0.96
N TRP A 103 4.98 13.77 -0.01
CA TRP A 103 3.64 13.23 -0.20
C TRP A 103 2.65 14.04 0.62
N LYS A 104 1.78 14.80 -0.05
CA LYS A 104 0.83 15.66 0.65
C LYS A 104 -0.17 14.80 1.41
N TYR A 105 -0.23 14.92 2.73
CA TYR A 105 -1.36 14.41 3.50
C TYR A 105 -2.63 15.14 3.09
N ILE A 106 -3.66 14.38 2.72
CA ILE A 106 -4.95 14.93 2.28
C ILE A 106 -5.91 14.92 3.45
N ASP A 107 -6.29 13.72 3.91
CA ASP A 107 -7.14 13.50 5.06
C ASP A 107 -7.23 12.00 5.40
N SER A 108 -7.74 11.63 6.57
CA SER A 108 -8.20 10.28 6.92
C SER A 108 -7.20 9.15 6.63
N GLY A 109 -5.90 9.43 6.75
CA GLY A 109 -4.85 8.44 6.48
C GLY A 109 -4.48 8.30 5.00
N LEU A 110 -4.77 9.32 4.18
CA LEU A 110 -4.43 9.38 2.76
C LEU A 110 -3.28 10.34 2.52
N TRP A 111 -2.20 9.84 1.92
CA TRP A 111 -1.13 10.68 1.36
C TRP A 111 -1.16 10.62 -0.16
N ARG A 112 -1.08 11.78 -0.82
CA ARG A 112 -1.15 11.90 -2.28
C ARG A 112 0.14 12.46 -2.87
N ARG A 113 0.51 11.93 -4.03
CA ARG A 113 1.51 12.54 -4.91
C ARG A 113 1.11 12.41 -6.37
N ASN A 114 1.29 13.49 -7.12
CA ASN A 114 0.98 13.52 -8.55
C ASN A 114 2.20 13.22 -9.41
N PHE A 115 1.98 12.49 -10.49
CA PHE A 115 2.98 12.09 -11.47
C PHE A 115 2.36 12.13 -12.87
N ASN A 116 2.73 13.11 -13.70
CA ASN A 116 2.33 13.20 -15.11
C ASN A 116 0.82 12.93 -15.37
N GLY A 117 -0.08 13.61 -14.64
CA GLY A 117 -1.53 13.44 -14.79
C GLY A 117 -2.13 12.25 -14.02
N CYS A 118 -1.31 11.45 -13.34
CA CYS A 118 -1.76 10.41 -12.41
C CYS A 118 -1.62 10.87 -10.95
N GLY A 119 -2.65 10.67 -10.15
CA GLY A 119 -2.57 10.82 -8.69
C GLY A 119 -2.36 9.47 -8.03
N VAL A 120 -1.23 9.27 -7.37
CA VAL A 120 -0.95 8.09 -6.54
C VAL A 120 -1.31 8.43 -5.10
N TYR A 121 -2.11 7.58 -4.47
CA TYR A 121 -2.51 7.70 -3.08
C TYR A 121 -1.97 6.52 -2.29
N MET A 122 -1.45 6.80 -1.11
CA MET A 122 -1.05 5.83 -0.12
C MET A 122 -2.12 5.83 0.96
N VAL A 123 -2.85 4.71 1.06
CA VAL A 123 -4.03 4.55 1.89
C VAL A 123 -3.66 3.78 3.15
N LEU A 124 -3.82 4.41 4.31
CA LEU A 124 -3.70 3.75 5.61
C LEU A 124 -4.88 2.80 5.83
N ILE A 125 -4.58 1.53 6.05
CA ILE A 125 -5.59 0.51 6.37
C ILE A 125 -5.36 0.06 7.81
N ILE A 126 -6.38 0.21 8.64
CA ILE A 126 -6.36 -0.13 10.07
C ILE A 126 -7.18 -1.38 10.29
N GLY A 127 -6.52 -2.44 10.76
CA GLY A 127 -7.15 -3.70 11.20
C GLY A 127 -7.30 -3.75 12.72
N GLU A 128 -7.63 -4.92 13.26
CA GLU A 128 -7.88 -5.10 14.70
C GLU A 128 -6.65 -4.99 15.59
N ASN A 129 -5.45 -5.25 15.08
CA ASN A 129 -4.24 -5.24 15.89
C ASN A 129 -2.99 -4.82 15.10
N ARG A 130 -3.18 -4.27 13.90
CA ARG A 130 -2.10 -3.81 13.01
C ARG A 130 -2.65 -2.79 12.03
N TRP A 131 -1.76 -2.06 11.38
CA TRP A 131 -2.09 -1.25 10.22
C TRP A 131 -1.13 -1.55 9.08
N THR A 132 -1.49 -1.11 7.88
CA THR A 132 -0.61 -1.15 6.71
C THR A 132 -0.92 0.03 5.80
N VAL A 133 -0.12 0.20 4.75
CA VAL A 133 -0.38 1.17 3.70
C VAL A 133 -0.49 0.44 2.38
N ARG A 134 -1.50 0.79 1.58
CA ARG A 134 -1.66 0.28 0.21
C ARG A 134 -1.80 1.40 -0.81
N PRO A 135 -1.21 1.24 -2.00
CA PRO A 135 -1.33 2.22 -3.06
C PRO A 135 -2.67 2.10 -3.79
N ILE A 136 -3.22 3.23 -4.22
CA ILE A 136 -4.25 3.30 -5.25
C ILE A 136 -3.91 4.41 -6.24
N VAL A 137 -4.38 4.31 -7.48
CA VAL A 137 -4.00 5.25 -8.54
C VAL A 137 -5.21 5.80 -9.28
N SER A 138 -5.31 7.13 -9.30
CA SER A 138 -6.22 7.87 -10.17
C SER A 138 -5.50 8.38 -11.42
N LYS A 139 -6.24 8.61 -12.50
CA LYS A 139 -5.76 9.27 -13.71
C LYS A 139 -6.79 10.28 -14.18
N GLU A 140 -6.35 11.47 -14.56
CA GLU A 140 -7.22 12.51 -15.11
C GLU A 140 -8.03 11.98 -16.31
N GLY A 141 -9.32 12.29 -16.34
CA GLY A 141 -10.25 11.84 -17.38
C GLY A 141 -10.72 10.38 -17.27
N LEU A 142 -10.33 9.63 -16.23
CA LEU A 142 -10.83 8.28 -15.96
C LEU A 142 -11.48 8.21 -14.57
N GLU A 143 -12.62 7.53 -14.48
CA GLU A 143 -13.33 7.33 -13.22
C GLU A 143 -12.73 6.21 -12.36
N GLY A 144 -12.77 6.37 -11.04
CA GLY A 144 -12.29 5.41 -10.06
C GLY A 144 -10.77 5.37 -9.86
N TYR A 145 -10.32 4.36 -9.10
CA TYR A 145 -8.93 4.10 -8.76
C TYR A 145 -8.48 2.73 -9.24
N GLY A 146 -7.31 2.65 -9.88
CA GLY A 146 -6.64 1.38 -10.16
C GLY A 146 -6.04 0.87 -8.86
N VAL A 147 -6.15 -0.44 -8.62
CA VAL A 147 -5.66 -1.10 -7.41
C VAL A 147 -5.00 -2.45 -7.72
N GLU A 148 -4.24 -2.96 -6.76
CA GLU A 148 -3.72 -4.33 -6.73
C GLU A 148 -4.07 -4.96 -5.39
N ILE A 149 -4.76 -6.10 -5.40
CA ILE A 149 -5.03 -6.90 -4.19
C ILE A 149 -4.48 -8.31 -4.41
N PRO A 150 -3.45 -8.73 -3.63
CA PRO A 150 -2.98 -10.10 -3.62
C PRO A 150 -3.92 -10.96 -2.78
N VAL A 151 -4.54 -11.99 -3.36
CA VAL A 151 -5.52 -12.86 -2.70
C VAL A 151 -4.97 -14.28 -2.63
N ASP A 152 -5.24 -15.00 -1.54
CA ASP A 152 -4.88 -16.42 -1.42
C ASP A 152 -5.38 -17.21 -2.64
N ALA A 153 -4.53 -18.03 -3.25
CA ALA A 153 -4.89 -18.82 -4.42
C ALA A 153 -6.03 -19.83 -4.15
N LYS A 154 -6.33 -20.15 -2.88
CA LYS A 154 -7.47 -21.00 -2.48
C LYS A 154 -8.77 -20.22 -2.26
N ARG A 155 -8.73 -18.90 -2.28
CA ARG A 155 -9.86 -18.00 -2.03
C ARG A 155 -10.18 -17.11 -3.24
N ASP A 156 -9.56 -17.37 -4.39
CA ASP A 156 -9.63 -16.50 -5.57
C ASP A 156 -11.02 -16.49 -6.21
N GLU A 157 -11.72 -17.63 -6.23
CA GLU A 157 -13.13 -17.73 -6.64
C GLU A 157 -14.05 -16.89 -5.75
N GLY A 158 -13.92 -16.99 -4.43
CA GLY A 158 -14.74 -16.19 -3.50
C GLY A 158 -14.47 -14.68 -3.64
N PHE A 159 -13.23 -14.28 -3.92
CA PHE A 159 -12.93 -12.89 -4.20
C PHE A 159 -13.58 -12.40 -5.50
N LEU A 160 -13.61 -13.22 -6.55
CA LEU A 160 -14.28 -12.88 -7.81
C LEU A 160 -15.79 -12.72 -7.62
N GLU A 161 -16.42 -13.51 -6.76
CA GLU A 161 -17.85 -13.38 -6.43
C GLU A 161 -18.15 -12.08 -5.69
N GLU A 162 -17.24 -11.63 -4.82
CA GLU A 162 -17.36 -10.37 -4.08
C GLU A 162 -17.26 -9.13 -4.97
N LEU A 163 -16.57 -9.21 -6.12
CA LEU A 163 -16.43 -8.08 -7.04
C LEU A 163 -17.73 -7.79 -7.80
N THR A 164 -18.04 -6.51 -7.95
CA THR A 164 -19.14 -6.05 -8.81
C THR A 164 -18.80 -6.27 -10.29
N GLU A 165 -19.83 -6.28 -11.15
CA GLU A 165 -19.63 -6.43 -12.60
C GLU A 165 -18.79 -5.29 -13.20
N ASP A 166 -18.88 -4.08 -12.65
CA ASP A 166 -18.04 -2.95 -13.07
C ASP A 166 -16.58 -3.10 -12.62
N GLU A 167 -16.33 -3.63 -11.42
CA GLU A 167 -14.98 -3.91 -10.92
C GLU A 167 -14.30 -5.05 -11.71
N LYS A 168 -15.09 -5.99 -12.24
CA LYS A 168 -14.60 -7.07 -13.12
C LYS A 168 -14.19 -6.57 -14.51
N LYS A 169 -14.66 -5.40 -14.95
CA LYS A 169 -14.29 -4.84 -16.27
C LYS A 169 -12.80 -4.49 -16.31
N GLY A 170 -12.07 -5.17 -17.20
CA GLY A 170 -10.62 -4.97 -17.33
C GLY A 170 -9.82 -5.54 -16.15
N LEU A 171 -10.39 -6.48 -15.40
CA LEU A 171 -9.66 -7.23 -14.37
C LEU A 171 -8.52 -8.05 -15.01
N GLU A 172 -7.30 -7.84 -14.52
CA GLU A 172 -6.13 -8.65 -14.84
C GLU A 172 -5.70 -9.46 -13.60
N VAL A 173 -5.42 -10.75 -13.77
CA VAL A 173 -4.98 -11.62 -12.68
C VAL A 173 -3.60 -12.17 -12.96
N HIS A 174 -2.64 -11.84 -12.11
CA HIS A 174 -1.30 -12.42 -12.17
C HIS A 174 -1.16 -13.57 -11.18
N LYS A 175 -0.77 -14.74 -11.69
CA LYS A 175 -0.68 -15.97 -10.91
C LYS A 175 0.68 -16.13 -10.24
N HIS A 176 0.69 -16.25 -8.92
CA HIS A 176 1.85 -16.68 -8.15
C HIS A 176 1.56 -18.02 -7.45
N VAL A 177 2.60 -18.61 -6.86
CA VAL A 177 2.52 -19.95 -6.24
C VAL A 177 1.52 -19.97 -5.07
N GLN A 178 1.51 -18.93 -4.24
CA GLN A 178 0.70 -18.87 -3.02
C GLN A 178 -0.50 -17.92 -3.13
N ASN A 179 -0.46 -16.95 -4.03
CA ASN A 179 -1.48 -15.93 -4.17
C ASN A 179 -1.68 -15.51 -5.63
N ARG A 180 -2.78 -14.81 -5.87
CA ARG A 180 -3.19 -14.25 -7.14
C ARG A 180 -3.32 -12.75 -6.96
N HIS A 181 -2.57 -12.00 -7.76
CA HIS A 181 -2.60 -10.54 -7.70
C HIS A 181 -3.67 -10.06 -8.68
N PHE A 182 -4.76 -9.52 -8.13
CA PHE A 182 -5.87 -8.96 -8.88
C PHE A 182 -5.62 -7.48 -9.12
N HIS A 183 -5.60 -7.08 -10.39
CA HIS A 183 -5.43 -5.71 -10.84
C HIS A 183 -6.72 -5.23 -11.48
N PHE A 184 -7.40 -4.28 -10.86
CA PHE A 184 -8.73 -3.85 -11.28
C PHE A 184 -9.02 -2.41 -10.88
N THR A 185 -10.23 -1.96 -11.19
CA THR A 185 -10.72 -0.62 -10.84
C THR A 185 -11.74 -0.71 -9.72
N VAL A 186 -11.55 0.08 -8.66
CA VAL A 186 -12.55 0.35 -7.61
C VAL A 186 -13.05 1.78 -7.73
N PHE A 187 -14.30 2.02 -7.36
CA PHE A 187 -14.95 3.34 -7.53
C PHE A 187 -15.02 4.16 -6.24
N GLY A 188 -14.48 3.64 -5.14
CA GLY A 188 -14.39 4.32 -3.84
C GLY A 188 -13.22 3.83 -3.01
N ILE A 189 -12.71 4.70 -2.12
CA ILE A 189 -11.59 4.37 -1.23
C ILE A 189 -12.08 3.44 -0.12
N GLU A 190 -13.30 3.64 0.35
CA GLU A 190 -13.96 2.82 1.37
C GLU A 190 -14.10 1.37 0.89
N ARG A 191 -14.62 1.19 -0.33
CA ARG A 191 -14.71 -0.12 -0.99
C ARG A 191 -13.34 -0.79 -1.12
N PHE A 192 -12.31 -0.03 -1.45
CA PHE A 192 -10.94 -0.57 -1.47
C PHE A 192 -10.48 -1.04 -0.09
N ILE A 193 -10.70 -0.24 0.96
CA ILE A 193 -10.32 -0.58 2.34
C ILE A 193 -11.04 -1.85 2.80
N GLU A 194 -12.33 -2.00 2.48
CA GLU A 194 -13.12 -3.21 2.78
C GLU A 194 -12.50 -4.45 2.13
N LEU A 195 -12.23 -4.39 0.82
CA LEU A 195 -11.64 -5.52 0.08
C LEU A 195 -10.25 -5.89 0.62
N VAL A 196 -9.41 -4.90 0.95
CA VAL A 196 -8.07 -5.18 1.50
C VAL A 196 -8.15 -5.84 2.87
N LYS A 197 -9.07 -5.40 3.74
CA LYS A 197 -9.19 -5.97 5.08
C LYS A 197 -9.55 -7.46 5.05
N GLU A 198 -10.42 -7.84 4.13
CA GLU A 198 -10.94 -9.21 4.04
C GLU A 198 -10.02 -10.13 3.20
N TRP A 199 -9.48 -9.62 2.08
CA TRP A 199 -8.91 -10.47 1.04
C TRP A 199 -7.41 -10.31 0.81
N ASP A 200 -6.79 -9.20 1.25
CA ASP A 200 -5.34 -9.02 1.04
C ASP A 200 -4.55 -10.05 1.84
N TYR A 201 -3.93 -10.97 1.12
CA TYR A 201 -3.18 -12.11 1.64
C TYR A 201 -2.14 -11.70 2.70
N TYR A 202 -1.41 -10.59 2.48
CA TYR A 202 -0.36 -10.17 3.43
C TYR A 202 -0.94 -9.46 4.65
N PHE A 203 -2.06 -8.75 4.47
CA PHE A 203 -2.72 -8.05 5.56
C PHE A 203 -3.54 -9.01 6.44
N ALA A 204 -4.45 -9.76 5.82
CA ALA A 204 -5.37 -10.70 6.46
C ALA A 204 -4.63 -11.85 7.16
N ASN A 205 -3.63 -12.45 6.52
CA ASN A 205 -2.91 -13.60 7.10
C ASN A 205 -1.72 -13.21 7.99
N LYS A 206 -1.49 -11.90 8.24
CA LYS A 206 -0.32 -11.42 9.00
C LYS A 206 1.03 -11.86 8.43
N GLU A 207 1.07 -12.25 7.16
CA GLU A 207 2.26 -12.74 6.48
C GLU A 207 3.25 -11.60 6.17
N VAL A 208 4.53 -11.96 6.09
CA VAL A 208 5.58 -11.07 5.58
C VAL A 208 5.81 -11.44 4.12
N TRP A 209 6.01 -10.45 3.25
CA TRP A 209 6.56 -10.75 1.94
C TRP A 209 7.98 -11.31 2.10
N LYS A 210 8.13 -12.65 2.00
CA LYS A 210 9.37 -13.38 2.34
C LYS A 210 10.56 -13.07 1.43
N GLN A 211 10.35 -12.42 0.28
CA GLN A 211 11.42 -11.88 -0.57
C GLN A 211 11.88 -10.48 -0.15
N SER A 212 11.48 -9.98 1.01
CA SER A 212 12.02 -8.74 1.57
C SER A 212 13.50 -8.94 1.92
N VAL A 213 14.39 -8.32 1.14
CA VAL A 213 15.71 -7.93 1.63
C VAL A 213 15.45 -7.08 2.87
N ARG A 214 15.70 -7.63 4.07
CA ARG A 214 15.78 -6.82 5.29
C ARG A 214 16.93 -5.84 5.04
N ILE A 215 16.61 -4.56 4.88
CA ILE A 215 17.64 -3.52 4.86
C ILE A 215 18.00 -3.29 6.33
N THR A 216 18.92 -4.10 6.85
CA THR A 216 19.62 -3.84 8.11
C THR A 216 20.70 -2.81 7.80
N HIS A 217 20.44 -1.57 8.21
CA HIS A 217 21.32 -0.40 8.12
C HIS A 217 21.63 0.10 6.69
N LEU A 218 21.32 1.37 6.46
CA LEU A 218 22.04 2.21 5.51
C LEU A 218 22.80 3.20 6.39
N GLU A 219 24.13 3.16 6.30
CA GLU A 219 25.05 4.15 6.86
C GLU A 219 24.66 5.59 6.45
#